data_AF-A0A1C2AX42-F1
#
_entry.id   AF-A0A1C2AX42-F1
#
_cell.length_a   1.000
_cell.length_b   1.000
_cell.length_c   1.000
_cell.angle_alpha   90.00
_cell.angle_beta   90.00
_cell.angle_gamma   90.00
#
_symmetry.space_group_name_H-M   'P 1'
#
loop_
_entity.id
_entity.type
_entity.pdbx_description
1 polymer ?
#
loop_
_entity_poly.entity_id
_entity_poly.type
_entity_poly.pdbx_seq_one_letter_code
_entity_poly.pdbx_strand_id
1 'polypeptide(L)'
;MRKNFFLFIPIIILIILTAFTKNSTKQLDKKIFEIQEDIRTLNDIYELVLFDYNYLTSPNKLMEYSKIYFEKELKKKEITDLKTFNFKNE
;
A
#
# COMPACT_ATOMS: atom_id res chain seq x y z
N MET A 1 -19.47 38.28 -50.06
CA MET A 1 -19.06 38.65 -48.69
C MET A 1 -19.27 37.56 -47.61
N ARG A 2 -19.50 36.27 -47.96
CA ARG A 2 -19.87 35.21 -46.99
C ARG A 2 -18.84 34.09 -46.80
N LYS A 3 -17.72 34.14 -47.53
CA LYS A 3 -16.73 33.05 -47.62
C LYS A 3 -15.68 33.08 -46.50
N ASN A 4 -15.44 34.25 -45.88
CA ASN A 4 -14.42 34.44 -44.85
C ASN A 4 -14.90 34.06 -43.43
N PHE A 5 -16.21 33.94 -43.19
CA PHE A 5 -16.76 33.57 -41.88
C PHE A 5 -16.48 32.10 -41.53
N PHE A 6 -16.39 31.23 -42.55
CA PHE A 6 -16.05 29.81 -42.38
C PHE A 6 -14.62 29.58 -41.87
N LEU A 7 -13.73 30.56 -41.99
CA LEU A 7 -12.34 30.46 -41.49
C LEU A 7 -12.25 30.55 -39.95
N PHE A 8 -13.23 31.16 -39.29
CA PHE A 8 -13.24 31.31 -37.82
C PHE A 8 -13.87 30.13 -37.08
N ILE A 9 -14.71 29.35 -37.76
CA ILE A 9 -15.35 28.15 -37.23
C ILE A 9 -14.32 27.15 -36.66
N PRO A 10 -13.24 26.76 -37.37
CA PRO A 10 -12.25 25.83 -36.81
C PRO A 10 -11.53 26.39 -35.58
N ILE A 11 -11.31 27.71 -35.52
CA ILE A 11 -10.67 28.37 -34.37
C ILE A 11 -11.59 28.28 -33.14
N ILE A 12 -12.89 28.53 -33.30
CA ILE A 12 -13.86 28.44 -32.21
C ILE A 12 -14.00 26.99 -31.73
N ILE A 13 -14.06 26.03 -32.65
CA ILE A 13 -14.08 24.60 -32.31
C ILE A 13 -12.83 24.21 -31.52
N LEU A 14 -11.66 24.67 -31.95
CA LEU A 14 -10.39 24.41 -31.26
C LEU A 14 -10.37 24.99 -29.84
N ILE A 15 -10.88 26.20 -29.63
CA ILE A 15 -11.00 26.83 -28.31
C ILE A 15 -11.91 25.98 -27.39
N ILE A 16 -13.06 25.52 -27.90
CA ILE A 16 -14.00 24.70 -27.11
C ILE A 16 -13.37 23.34 -26.76
N LEU A 17 -12.76 22.67 -27.74
CA LEU A 17 -12.11 21.38 -27.52
C LEU A 17 -10.97 21.49 -26.51
N THR A 18 -10.11 22.50 -26.64
CA THR A 18 -9.00 22.70 -25.69
C THR A 18 -9.48 23.05 -24.29
N ALA A 19 -10.55 23.85 -24.16
CA ALA A 19 -11.16 24.13 -22.86
C ALA A 19 -11.76 22.87 -22.21
N PHE A 20 -12.45 22.04 -23.00
CA PHE A 20 -13.01 20.76 -22.53
C PHE A 20 -11.90 19.81 -22.08
N THR A 21 -10.88 19.60 -22.91
CA THR A 21 -9.72 18.76 -22.59
C THR A 21 -9.01 19.28 -21.34
N LYS A 22 -8.74 20.58 -21.24
CA LYS A 22 -8.09 21.19 -20.06
C LYS A 22 -8.90 20.96 -18.77
N ASN A 23 -10.22 21.09 -18.83
CA ASN A 23 -11.08 20.86 -17.68
C ASN A 23 -11.09 19.37 -17.28
N SER A 24 -11.16 18.48 -18.26
CA SER A 24 -11.11 17.04 -18.03
C SER A 24 -9.77 16.61 -17.41
N THR A 25 -8.64 17.11 -17.93
CA THR A 25 -7.30 16.83 -17.39
C THR A 25 -7.20 17.30 -15.94
N LYS A 26 -7.65 18.51 -15.61
CA LYS A 26 -7.64 19.01 -14.23
C LYS A 26 -8.43 18.12 -13.26
N GLN A 27 -9.57 17.59 -13.69
CA GLN A 27 -10.35 16.68 -12.85
C GLN A 27 -9.63 15.34 -12.64
N LEU A 28 -8.96 14.84 -13.68
CA LEU A 28 -8.16 13.62 -13.58
C LEU A 28 -6.97 13.81 -12.63
N ASP A 29 -6.23 14.91 -12.77
CA ASP A 29 -5.09 15.24 -11.91
C ASP A 29 -5.51 15.34 -10.43
N LYS A 30 -6.67 15.96 -10.17
CA LYS A 30 -7.23 16.04 -8.82
C LYS A 30 -7.54 14.64 -8.26
N LYS A 31 -8.19 13.78 -9.05
CA LYS A 31 -8.50 12.41 -8.62
C LYS A 31 -7.24 11.57 -8.38
N ILE A 32 -6.23 11.73 -9.23
CA ILE A 32 -4.93 11.07 -9.06
C ILE A 32 -4.31 11.50 -7.74
N PHE A 33 -4.30 12.80 -7.45
CA PHE A 33 -3.77 13.34 -6.21
C PHE A 33 -4.53 12.80 -4.98
N GLU A 34 -5.86 12.82 -5.01
CA GLU A 34 -6.68 12.27 -3.91
C GLU A 34 -6.38 10.79 -3.65
N ILE A 35 -6.35 9.96 -4.70
CA ILE A 35 -6.02 8.53 -4.58
C ILE A 35 -4.59 8.33 -4.05
N GLN A 36 -3.63 9.15 -4.47
CA GLN A 36 -2.26 9.06 -3.98
C GLN A 36 -2.14 9.38 -2.48
N GLU A 37 -2.88 10.38 -2.00
CA GLU A 37 -2.94 10.70 -0.57
C GLU A 37 -3.65 9.61 0.24
N ASP A 38 -4.71 9.01 -0.30
CA ASP A 38 -5.39 7.87 0.34
C ASP A 38 -4.44 6.67 0.47
N ILE A 39 -3.68 6.36 -0.59
CA ILE A 39 -2.68 5.28 -0.57
C ILE A 39 -1.57 5.59 0.43
N ARG A 40 -1.08 6.84 0.50
CA ARG A 40 -0.07 7.24 1.49
C ARG A 40 -0.59 7.03 2.92
N THR A 41 -1.81 7.50 3.20
CA THR A 41 -2.45 7.32 4.50
C THR A 41 -2.58 5.84 4.87
N LEU A 42 -2.98 5.00 3.92
CA LEU A 42 -3.10 3.56 4.15
C LEU A 42 -1.74 2.90 4.41
N ASN A 43 -0.70 3.34 3.70
CA ASN A 43 0.66 2.85 3.90
C ASN A 43 1.18 3.21 5.30
N ASP A 44 0.95 4.43 5.77
CA ASP A 44 1.36 4.85 7.12
C ASP A 44 0.70 3.99 8.21
N ILE A 45 -0.59 3.67 8.05
CA ILE A 45 -1.31 2.75 8.96
C ILE A 45 -0.72 1.35 8.87
N TYR A 46 -0.46 0.85 7.67
CA TYR A 46 0.13 -0.48 7.48
C TYR A 46 1.51 -0.59 8.13
N GLU A 47 2.37 0.41 7.96
CA GLU A 47 3.70 0.43 8.58
C GLU A 47 3.63 0.40 10.10
N LEU A 48 2.69 1.14 10.70
CA LEU A 48 2.46 1.10 12.15
C LEU A 48 2.00 -0.28 12.61
N VAL A 49 1.02 -0.88 11.94
CA VAL A 49 0.53 -2.22 12.27
C VAL A 49 1.62 -3.27 12.09
N LEU A 50 2.43 -3.16 11.05
CA LEU A 50 3.56 -4.05 10.81
C LEU A 50 4.63 -3.91 11.89
N PHE A 51 4.88 -2.69 12.36
CA PHE A 51 5.79 -2.44 13.48
C PHE A 51 5.30 -3.12 14.76
N ASP A 52 4.03 -2.93 15.12
CA ASP A 52 3.41 -3.57 16.27
C ASP A 52 3.46 -5.10 16.16
N TYR A 53 3.11 -5.63 14.97
CA TYR A 53 3.21 -7.06 14.70
C TYR A 53 4.63 -7.57 14.93
N ASN A 54 5.63 -6.95 14.31
CA ASN A 54 7.03 -7.36 14.43
C ASN A 54 7.53 -7.31 15.88
N TYR A 55 7.09 -6.31 16.65
CA TYR A 55 7.43 -6.19 18.06
C TYR A 55 6.80 -7.33 18.88
N LEU A 56 5.49 -7.55 18.72
CA LEU A 56 4.72 -8.54 19.47
C LEU A 56 5.13 -9.98 19.13
N THR A 57 5.55 -10.22 17.89
CA THR A 57 6.06 -11.53 17.43
C THR A 57 7.58 -11.68 17.59
N SER A 58 8.26 -10.71 18.20
CA SER A 58 9.70 -10.83 18.45
C SER A 58 9.99 -11.99 19.43
N PRO A 59 11.09 -12.74 19.28
CA PRO A 59 11.40 -13.88 20.14
C PRO A 59 11.40 -13.54 21.64
N ASN A 60 11.88 -12.34 21.99
CA ASN A 60 11.90 -11.85 23.37
C ASN A 60 10.48 -11.64 23.90
N LYS A 61 9.58 -10.99 23.13
CA LYS A 61 8.19 -10.80 23.53
C LYS A 61 7.40 -12.10 23.56
N LEU A 62 7.62 -12.99 22.59
CA LEU A 62 7.01 -14.32 22.62
C LEU A 62 7.47 -15.13 23.83
N MET A 63 8.73 -15.05 24.23
CA MET A 63 9.23 -15.71 25.44
C MET A 63 8.61 -15.08 26.71
N GLU A 64 8.43 -13.77 26.74
CA GLU A 64 7.73 -13.06 27.83
C GLU A 64 6.27 -13.53 27.94
N TYR A 65 5.53 -13.56 26.83
CA TYR A 65 4.15 -14.07 26.80
C TYR A 65 4.05 -15.55 27.14
N SER A 66 5.00 -16.37 26.67
CA SER A 66 5.09 -17.79 27.03
C SER A 66 5.22 -17.97 28.54
N LYS A 67 6.06 -17.18 29.20
CA LYS A 67 6.16 -17.19 30.67
C LYS A 67 4.89 -16.67 31.35
N ILE A 68 4.26 -15.61 30.86
CA ILE A 68 3.08 -15.04 31.54
C ILE A 68 1.86 -15.96 31.42
N TYR A 69 1.62 -16.54 30.25
CA TYR A 69 0.38 -17.23 29.95
C TYR A 69 0.50 -18.76 29.97
N PHE A 70 1.70 -19.30 29.75
CA PHE A 70 1.89 -20.74 29.50
C PHE A 70 2.96 -21.39 30.39
N GLU A 71 3.40 -20.75 31.46
CA GLU A 71 4.46 -21.27 32.35
C GLU A 71 4.19 -22.70 32.84
N LYS A 72 2.92 -23.00 33.13
CA LYS A 72 2.49 -24.31 33.65
C LYS A 72 2.10 -25.30 32.54
N GLU A 73 1.89 -24.82 31.33
CA GLU A 73 1.42 -25.63 30.20
C GLU A 73 2.55 -26.01 29.24
N LEU A 74 3.58 -25.17 29.13
CA LEU A 74 4.73 -25.39 28.24
C LEU A 74 5.97 -25.77 29.06
N LYS A 75 6.51 -26.96 28.78
CA LYS A 75 7.83 -27.34 29.28
C LYS A 75 8.92 -26.86 28.32
N LYS A 76 9.85 -26.06 28.84
CA LYS A 76 11.08 -25.70 28.13
C LYS A 76 11.87 -26.98 27.81
N LYS A 77 12.23 -27.17 26.54
CA LYS A 77 13.18 -28.19 26.08
C LYS A 77 14.40 -27.52 25.50
N GLU A 78 15.57 -28.09 25.73
CA GLU A 78 16.77 -27.66 25.03
C GLU A 78 16.80 -28.24 23.61
N ILE A 79 17.56 -27.63 22.71
CA ILE A 79 17.66 -28.10 21.33
C ILE A 79 18.27 -29.52 21.25
N THR A 80 19.09 -29.87 22.24
CA THR A 80 19.63 -31.21 22.48
C THR A 80 18.56 -32.25 22.78
N ASP A 81 17.39 -31.85 23.30
CA ASP A 81 16.25 -32.74 23.58
C ASP A 81 15.35 -32.99 22.35
N LEU A 82 15.65 -32.34 21.22
CA LEU A 82 14.91 -32.46 19.97
C LEU A 82 15.56 -33.50 19.05
N LYS A 83 14.73 -34.24 18.31
CA LYS A 83 15.21 -35.19 17.30
C LYS A 83 15.59 -34.43 16.03
N THR A 84 16.82 -34.61 15.57
CA THR A 84 17.29 -34.08 14.28
C THR A 84 16.98 -35.08 13.17
N PHE A 85 16.35 -34.62 12.09
CA PHE A 85 16.18 -35.39 10.85
C PHE A 85 17.13 -34.84 9.79
N ASN A 86 18.02 -35.68 9.26
CA ASN A 86 18.90 -35.34 8.15
C ASN A 86 18.34 -35.95 6.87
N PHE A 87 17.98 -35.10 5.91
CA PHE A 87 17.59 -35.53 4.57
C PHE A 87 18.85 -35.63 3.71
N LYS A 88 19.10 -36.81 3.12
CA LYS A 88 20.08 -36.95 2.03
C LYS A 88 19.32 -36.76 0.71
N ASN A 89 19.73 -35.77 -0.06
CA ASN A 89 19.34 -35.71 -1.47
C ASN A 89 20.24 -36.69 -2.24
N GLU A 90 19.63 -37.64 -2.94
CA GLU A 90 20.29 -38.49 -3.94
C GLU A 90 20.60 -37.71 -5.23
#